data_AF-A0AAD7U8Q2-F1
#
_entry.id   AF-A0AAD7U8Q2-F1
#
_cell.length_a   1.000
_cell.length_b   1.000
_cell.length_c   1.000
_cell.angle_alpha   90.00
_cell.angle_beta   90.00
_cell.angle_gamma   90.00
#
_symmetry.space_group_name_H-M   'P 1'
#
loop_
_entity.id
_entity.type
_entity.pdbx_description
1 polymer ?
#
loop_
_entity_poly.entity_id
_entity_poly.type
_entity_poly.pdbx_seq_one_letter_code
_entity_poly.pdbx_strand_id
1 'polypeptide(L)'
;MDDDDDEVVSEVAVDLVSPESALFLVQYPVRSAARGEERFVGARFRPKNRMVELATAVDTRSPHHDSQRQDLRRRTLNSGLVQPATNYAVAVKRDGILFLAPLETTLQLRPSFAHVDEEENGDATPKAPKLQAVRRQTARELAAQLSSYAHKRAQQEAEPWKDLTVHHADSREASRLRDSITNLKKKKTAAVMDCSDD
;
A
#
# COMPACT_ATOMS: atom_id res chain seq x y z
N MET A 1 -21.97 -12.00 -43.99
CA MET A 1 -20.98 -11.37 -43.08
C MET A 1 -20.24 -12.55 -42.55
N ASP A 2 -19.12 -12.86 -43.19
CA ASP A 2 -18.30 -14.01 -42.84
C ASP A 2 -17.56 -13.63 -41.56
N ASP A 3 -17.90 -14.34 -40.48
CA ASP A 3 -17.23 -14.27 -39.20
C ASP A 3 -15.86 -14.97 -39.37
N ASP A 4 -14.86 -14.20 -39.78
CA ASP A 4 -13.44 -14.57 -39.70
C ASP A 4 -13.04 -14.61 -38.21
N ASP A 5 -13.37 -15.70 -37.52
CA ASP A 5 -12.85 -15.98 -36.18
C ASP A 5 -11.32 -16.19 -36.28
N ASP A 6 -10.55 -15.26 -35.71
CA ASP A 6 -9.08 -15.29 -35.68
C ASP A 6 -8.56 -16.61 -35.07
N GLU A 7 -7.52 -17.18 -35.67
CA GLU A 7 -6.90 -18.43 -35.22
C GLU A 7 -6.23 -18.28 -33.84
N VAL A 8 -6.52 -19.22 -32.92
CA VAL A 8 -5.86 -19.28 -31.61
C VAL A 8 -4.41 -19.74 -31.77
N VAL A 9 -3.47 -18.79 -31.69
CA VAL A 9 -2.02 -19.06 -31.82
C VAL A 9 -1.42 -19.68 -30.55
N SER A 10 -1.98 -19.38 -29.37
CA SER A 10 -1.45 -19.90 -28.11
C SER A 10 -2.49 -19.92 -26.99
N GLU A 11 -2.56 -21.04 -26.28
CA GLU A 11 -3.31 -21.18 -25.03
C GLU A 11 -2.39 -20.97 -23.83
N VAL A 12 -2.88 -20.27 -22.81
CA VAL A 12 -2.15 -20.02 -21.56
C VAL A 12 -2.99 -20.57 -20.41
N ALA A 13 -2.44 -21.52 -19.66
CA ALA A 13 -3.09 -22.03 -18.46
C ALA A 13 -3.12 -20.94 -17.38
N VAL A 14 -4.26 -20.74 -16.73
CA VAL A 14 -4.47 -19.67 -15.76
C VAL A 14 -4.90 -20.25 -14.42
N ASP A 15 -4.11 -20.01 -13.38
CA ASP A 15 -4.39 -20.47 -12.01
C ASP A 15 -4.66 -19.27 -11.10
N LEU A 16 -5.78 -19.28 -10.38
CA LEU A 16 -6.10 -18.27 -9.37
C LEU A 16 -5.54 -18.71 -8.01
N VAL A 17 -4.67 -17.88 -7.45
CA VAL A 17 -3.97 -18.12 -6.20
C VAL A 17 -4.47 -17.15 -5.14
N SER A 18 -4.86 -17.68 -3.98
CA SER A 18 -5.16 -16.86 -2.80
C SER A 18 -3.90 -16.73 -1.95
N PRO A 19 -3.28 -15.53 -1.88
CA PRO A 19 -2.08 -15.32 -1.08
C PRO A 19 -2.41 -15.39 0.42
N GLU A 20 -1.45 -15.82 1.24
CA GLU A 20 -1.60 -15.85 2.71
C GLU A 20 -1.68 -14.43 3.32
N SER A 21 -1.12 -13.44 2.61
CA SER A 21 -1.08 -12.03 3.02
C SER A 21 -1.78 -11.13 2.01
N ALA A 22 -2.38 -10.04 2.49
CA ALA A 22 -2.93 -9.00 1.64
C ALA A 22 -1.87 -8.39 0.71
N LEU A 23 -2.22 -8.26 -0.57
CA LEU A 23 -1.35 -7.66 -1.59
C LEU A 23 -1.82 -6.24 -1.92
N PHE A 24 -0.87 -5.31 -1.90
CA PHE A 24 -1.11 -3.91 -2.24
C PHE A 24 -0.24 -3.52 -3.45
N LEU A 25 -0.82 -2.79 -4.39
CA LEU A 25 -0.04 -2.18 -5.48
C LEU A 25 0.38 -0.77 -5.06
N VAL A 26 1.69 -0.53 -4.97
CA VAL A 26 2.24 0.76 -4.57
C VAL A 26 2.83 1.48 -5.79
N GLN A 27 2.31 2.67 -6.09
CA GLN A 27 2.71 3.50 -7.22
C GLN A 27 3.45 4.76 -6.75
N TYR A 28 4.39 5.23 -7.56
CA TYR A 28 5.19 6.43 -7.29
C TYR A 28 5.02 7.44 -8.43
N PRO A 29 3.95 8.28 -8.43
CA PRO A 29 3.62 9.14 -9.57
C PRO A 29 4.75 10.10 -9.98
N VAL A 30 5.55 10.55 -9.01
CA VAL A 30 6.62 11.54 -9.21
C VAL A 30 7.99 10.92 -9.49
N ARG A 31 8.09 9.59 -9.58
CA ARG A 31 9.37 8.88 -9.69
C ARG A 31 9.46 8.17 -11.03
N SER A 32 10.48 8.49 -11.80
CA SER A 32 10.77 7.78 -13.05
C SER A 32 11.16 6.31 -12.77
N ALA A 33 10.68 5.40 -13.61
CA ALA A 33 11.02 3.98 -13.59
C ALA A 33 12.53 3.73 -13.79
N ALA A 34 13.23 4.62 -14.49
CA ALA A 34 14.67 4.48 -14.77
C ALA A 34 15.56 4.60 -13.51
N ARG A 35 15.03 5.10 -12.38
CA ARG A 35 15.78 5.27 -11.12
C ARG A 35 16.00 3.95 -10.36
N GLY A 36 15.46 2.82 -10.83
CA GLY A 36 15.59 1.51 -10.17
C GLY A 36 14.78 1.40 -8.87
N GLU A 37 15.01 0.39 -8.05
CA GLU A 37 14.30 0.22 -6.78
C GLU A 37 14.80 1.18 -5.68
N GLU A 38 13.92 1.52 -4.75
CA GLU A 38 14.25 2.38 -3.61
C GLU A 38 14.44 1.53 -2.34
N ARG A 39 15.49 1.84 -1.57
CA ARG A 39 15.75 1.16 -0.29
C ARG A 39 15.09 1.92 0.86
N PHE A 40 14.03 1.31 1.39
CA PHE A 40 13.36 1.77 2.60
C PHE A 40 14.08 1.30 3.87
N VAL A 41 14.19 2.19 4.84
CA VAL A 41 14.78 1.92 6.16
C VAL A 41 13.73 1.72 7.24
N GLY A 42 12.48 2.06 6.97
CA GLY A 42 11.37 1.88 7.90
C GLY A 42 10.03 1.93 7.17
N ALA A 43 9.05 1.24 7.75
CA ALA A 43 7.69 1.19 7.25
C ALA A 43 6.72 1.21 8.43
N ARG A 44 5.63 1.96 8.30
CA ARG A 44 4.54 2.03 9.26
C ARG A 44 3.21 1.87 8.53
N PHE A 45 2.24 1.25 9.18
CA PHE A 45 0.95 0.95 8.58
C PHE A 45 -0.22 1.16 9.54
N ARG A 46 -1.33 1.68 8.99
CA ARG A 46 -2.62 1.84 9.64
C ARG A 46 -3.64 0.91 8.98
N PRO A 47 -4.00 -0.22 9.62
CA PRO A 47 -4.85 -1.25 9.04
C PRO A 47 -6.25 -0.79 8.60
N LYS A 48 -6.94 0.01 9.42
CA LYS A 48 -8.33 0.44 9.16
C LYS A 48 -8.39 1.44 8.02
N ASN A 49 -7.47 2.40 8.00
CA ASN A 49 -7.43 3.43 6.97
C ASN A 49 -6.59 3.04 5.74
N ARG A 50 -5.93 1.87 5.78
CA ARG A 50 -5.02 1.37 4.73
C ARG A 50 -3.97 2.41 4.34
N MET A 51 -3.41 3.09 5.33
CA MET A 51 -2.35 4.08 5.11
C MET A 51 -0.99 3.46 5.44
N VAL A 52 -0.07 3.55 4.50
CA VAL A 52 1.33 3.18 4.63
C VAL A 52 2.17 4.45 4.65
N GLU A 53 3.14 4.46 5.54
CA GLU A 53 4.23 5.42 5.53
C GLU A 53 5.55 4.68 5.36
N LEU A 54 6.37 5.11 4.40
CA LEU A 54 7.70 4.55 4.17
C LEU A 54 8.77 5.62 4.41
N ALA A 55 9.86 5.22 5.04
CA ALA A 55 11.03 6.04 5.27
C ALA A 55 12.19 5.58 4.38
N THR A 56 12.87 6.54 3.78
CA THR A 56 14.02 6.34 2.90
C THR A 56 15.21 7.12 3.46
N ALA A 57 16.40 6.52 3.44
CA ALA A 57 17.61 7.22 3.85
C ALA A 57 18.12 8.09 2.70
N VAL A 58 18.53 9.32 3.02
CA VAL A 58 19.19 10.21 2.07
C VAL A 58 20.70 9.96 2.16
N ASP A 59 21.36 9.88 1.02
CA ASP A 59 22.83 9.74 1.00
C ASP A 59 23.48 11.10 1.29
N THR A 60 23.90 11.27 2.55
CA THR A 60 24.51 12.51 3.05
C THR A 60 25.94 12.73 2.55
N ARG A 61 26.56 11.72 1.92
CA ARG A 61 27.92 11.80 1.35
C ARG A 61 27.93 12.22 -0.11
N SER A 62 26.76 12.25 -0.74
CA SER A 62 26.61 12.67 -2.13
C SER A 62 26.97 14.15 -2.28
N PRO A 63 27.63 14.56 -3.38
CA PRO A 63 27.87 15.97 -3.68
C PRO A 63 26.56 16.76 -3.87
N HIS A 64 25.42 16.06 -4.03
CA HIS A 64 24.09 16.67 -4.16
C HIS A 64 23.40 16.90 -2.80
N HIS A 65 24.04 16.53 -1.69
CA HIS A 65 23.51 16.75 -0.35
C HIS A 65 24.15 17.98 0.28
N ASP A 66 23.33 18.95 0.67
CA ASP A 66 23.79 20.10 1.44
C ASP A 66 24.07 19.68 2.89
N SER A 67 25.35 19.69 3.26
CA SER A 67 25.81 19.36 4.62
C SER A 67 25.25 20.28 5.73
N GLN A 68 24.77 21.48 5.39
CA GLN A 68 24.16 22.39 6.35
C GLN A 68 22.75 21.94 6.78
N ARG A 69 22.07 21.13 5.98
CA ARG A 69 20.71 20.62 6.24
C ARG A 69 20.73 19.27 6.96
N GLN A 70 21.02 19.29 8.25
CA GLN A 70 21.05 18.06 9.08
C GLN A 70 19.65 17.47 9.36
N ASP A 71 18.61 18.28 9.19
CA ASP A 71 17.18 17.94 9.26
C ASP A 71 16.77 16.94 8.16
N LEU A 72 17.42 16.98 6.99
CA LEU A 72 17.00 16.24 5.79
C LEU A 72 17.69 14.88 5.59
N ARG A 73 18.04 14.18 6.67
CA ARG A 73 18.69 12.86 6.59
C ARG A 73 17.76 11.71 6.20
N ARG A 74 16.46 11.89 6.40
CA ARG A 74 15.42 10.89 6.11
C ARG A 74 14.31 11.55 5.32
N ARG A 75 13.89 10.90 4.24
CA ARG A 75 12.71 11.28 3.47
C ARG A 75 11.57 10.34 3.75
N THR A 76 10.41 10.91 4.08
CA THR A 76 9.18 10.19 4.38
C THR A 76 8.23 10.24 3.18
N LEU A 77 7.61 9.10 2.86
CA LEU A 77 6.62 8.94 1.80
C LEU A 77 5.30 8.50 2.43
N ASN A 78 4.25 9.29 2.20
CA ASN A 78 2.91 8.99 2.70
C ASN A 78 2.05 8.42 1.56
N SER A 79 1.27 7.38 1.86
CA SER A 79 0.34 6.82 0.90
C SER A 79 -0.99 7.57 0.88
N GLY A 80 -1.50 7.85 -0.32
CA GLY A 80 -2.91 8.10 -0.56
C GLY A 80 -3.60 6.85 -1.08
N LEU A 81 -4.79 6.56 -0.56
CA LEU A 81 -5.64 5.50 -1.10
C LEU A 81 -6.18 5.93 -2.47
N VAL A 82 -6.03 5.08 -3.47
CA VAL A 82 -6.67 5.25 -4.77
C VAL A 82 -7.79 4.23 -4.86
N GLN A 83 -9.02 4.72 -5.01
CA GLN A 83 -10.18 3.85 -5.19
C GLN A 83 -10.10 3.22 -6.59
N PRO A 84 -9.98 1.88 -6.68
CA PRO A 84 -9.91 1.22 -7.97
C PRO A 84 -11.31 1.21 -8.60
N ALA A 85 -11.39 1.43 -9.91
CA ALA A 85 -12.66 1.35 -10.65
C ALA A 85 -13.14 -0.11 -10.82
N THR A 86 -12.20 -1.06 -10.77
CA THR A 86 -12.44 -2.50 -10.96
C THR A 86 -11.54 -3.31 -10.02
N ASN A 87 -11.76 -4.62 -9.96
CA ASN A 87 -10.87 -5.51 -9.22
C ASN A 87 -9.54 -5.68 -9.97
N TYR A 88 -8.43 -5.45 -9.29
CA TYR A 88 -7.09 -5.67 -9.84
C TYR A 88 -6.50 -6.98 -9.33
N ALA A 89 -5.65 -7.59 -10.15
CA ALA A 89 -4.86 -8.75 -9.80
C ALA A 89 -3.42 -8.58 -10.34
N VAL A 90 -2.46 -9.21 -9.68
CA VAL A 90 -1.09 -9.35 -10.18
C VAL A 90 -0.93 -10.75 -10.71
N ALA A 91 -0.26 -10.88 -11.86
CA ALA A 91 0.00 -12.16 -12.48
C ALA A 91 1.50 -12.45 -12.53
N VAL A 92 1.89 -13.69 -12.21
CA VAL A 92 3.25 -14.19 -12.39
C VAL A 92 3.21 -15.32 -13.41
N LYS A 93 3.95 -15.18 -14.51
CA LYS A 93 4.08 -16.22 -15.53
C LYS A 93 5.28 -17.11 -15.21
N ARG A 94 5.05 -18.42 -15.04
CA ARG A 94 6.09 -19.42 -14.77
C ARG A 94 5.73 -20.74 -15.45
N ASP A 95 6.68 -21.35 -16.16
CA ASP A 95 6.50 -22.65 -16.83
C ASP A 95 5.27 -22.75 -17.76
N GLY A 96 4.93 -21.63 -18.43
CA GLY A 96 3.77 -21.56 -19.33
C GLY A 96 2.42 -21.35 -18.63
N ILE A 97 2.38 -21.36 -17.30
CA ILE A 97 1.20 -21.11 -16.48
C ILE A 97 1.23 -19.66 -15.96
N LEU A 98 0.07 -19.02 -15.94
CA LEU A 98 -0.14 -17.68 -15.42
C LEU A 98 -0.85 -17.76 -14.06
N PHE A 99 -0.12 -17.48 -12.99
CA PHE A 99 -0.65 -17.45 -11.62
C PHE A 99 -1.19 -16.06 -11.31
N LEU A 100 -2.51 -15.90 -11.12
CA LEU A 100 -3.14 -14.64 -10.72
C LEU A 100 -3.35 -14.60 -9.22
N ALA A 101 -2.96 -13.49 -8.59
CA ALA A 101 -3.27 -13.19 -7.19
C ALA A 101 -4.06 -11.87 -7.11
N PRO A 102 -5.23 -11.84 -6.44
CA PRO A 102 -6.02 -10.62 -6.30
C PRO A 102 -5.30 -9.58 -5.43
N LEU A 103 -5.46 -8.31 -5.79
CA LEU A 103 -4.98 -7.17 -5.01
C LEU A 103 -6.09 -6.65 -4.08
N GLU A 104 -5.73 -6.27 -2.85
CA GLU A 104 -6.69 -5.64 -1.94
C GLU A 104 -6.97 -4.19 -2.34
N THR A 105 -5.93 -3.41 -2.61
CA THR A 105 -6.07 -2.03 -3.08
C THR A 105 -4.79 -1.48 -3.69
N THR A 106 -4.90 -0.28 -4.25
CA THR A 106 -3.81 0.48 -4.86
C THR A 106 -3.50 1.72 -4.02
N LEU A 107 -2.22 1.96 -3.77
CA LEU A 107 -1.70 3.06 -2.96
C LEU A 107 -0.78 3.93 -3.81
N GLN A 108 -0.94 5.24 -3.72
CA GLN A 108 0.00 6.20 -4.32
C GLN A 108 0.88 6.82 -3.25
N LEU A 109 2.19 6.59 -3.32
CA LEU A 109 3.16 7.22 -2.43
C LEU A 109 3.57 8.58 -2.95
N ARG A 110 3.51 9.58 -2.06
CA ARG A 110 3.96 10.95 -2.32
C ARG A 110 4.95 11.38 -1.22
N PRO A 111 6.00 12.15 -1.57
CA PRO A 111 6.86 12.77 -0.57
C PRO A 111 6.06 13.61 0.41
N SER A 112 6.33 13.42 1.70
CA SER A 112 5.78 14.24 2.77
C SER A 112 6.77 15.36 3.13
N PHE A 113 6.23 16.55 3.39
CA PHE A 113 6.97 17.74 3.80
C PHE A 113 6.64 18.17 5.24
N ALA A 114 6.21 17.23 6.09
CA ALA A 114 5.81 17.50 7.48
C ALA A 114 6.86 18.28 8.30
N HIS A 115 8.16 18.14 8.01
CA HIS A 115 9.23 18.91 8.63
C HIS A 115 9.11 20.42 8.38
N VAL A 116 8.60 20.84 7.21
CA VAL A 116 8.37 22.26 6.89
C VAL A 116 7.23 22.82 7.72
N ASP A 117 6.16 22.03 7.91
CA ASP A 117 5.03 22.42 8.75
C ASP A 117 5.44 22.56 10.22
N GLU A 118 6.35 21.71 10.70
CA GLU A 118 6.91 21.80 12.06
C GLU A 118 7.78 23.04 12.24
N GLU A 119 8.61 23.40 11.26
CA GLU A 119 9.41 24.63 11.27
C GLU A 119 8.53 25.89 11.28
N GLU A 120 7.44 25.93 10.49
CA GLU A 120 6.52 27.07 10.46
C GLU A 120 5.71 27.20 11.77
N ASN A 121 5.24 26.09 12.33
CA ASN A 121 4.48 26.11 13.58
C ASN A 121 5.34 26.38 14.82
N GLY A 122 6.65 26.08 14.78
CA GLY A 122 7.59 26.42 15.85
C GLY A 122 7.67 27.91 16.15
N ASP A 123 7.34 28.78 15.18
CA ASP A 123 7.33 30.24 15.32
C ASP A 123 5.92 30.79 15.64
N ALA A 124 4.90 29.94 15.68
CA ALA A 124 3.52 30.34 15.94
C ALA A 124 3.21 30.37 17.45
N THR A 125 3.14 31.57 18.04
CA THR A 125 2.59 31.75 19.40
C THR A 125 1.16 31.18 19.50
N PRO A 126 0.84 30.34 20.51
CA PRO A 126 -0.47 29.70 20.61
C PRO A 126 -1.55 30.76 20.84
N LYS A 127 -2.46 30.91 19.87
CA LYS A 127 -3.64 31.77 20.02
C LYS A 127 -4.59 31.16 21.05
N ALA A 128 -4.89 31.91 22.10
CA ALA A 128 -5.75 31.48 23.19
C ALA A 128 -7.14 31.02 22.68
N PRO A 129 -7.69 29.91 23.21
CA PRO A 129 -8.99 29.41 22.79
C PRO A 129 -10.08 30.40 23.22
N LYS A 130 -10.84 30.92 22.25
CA LYS A 130 -12.04 31.72 22.53
C LYS A 130 -13.11 30.78 23.10
N LEU A 131 -13.55 31.01 24.34
CA LEU A 131 -14.69 30.31 24.93
C LEU A 131 -15.92 30.50 24.02
N GLN A 132 -16.32 29.45 23.32
CA GLN A 132 -17.60 29.43 22.61
C GLN A 132 -18.68 28.99 23.60
N ALA A 133 -19.69 29.82 23.78
CA ALA A 133 -20.85 29.52 24.59
C ALA A 133 -21.51 28.22 24.09
N VAL A 134 -21.76 27.28 25.01
CA VAL A 134 -22.37 25.97 24.73
C VAL A 134 -23.82 26.18 24.32
N ARG A 135 -24.05 26.37 23.02
CA ARG A 135 -25.39 26.34 22.44
C ARG A 135 -25.82 24.88 22.33
N ARG A 136 -27.04 24.57 22.80
CA ARG A 136 -27.62 23.23 22.70
C ARG A 136 -27.80 22.86 21.22
N GLN A 137 -26.92 22.00 20.71
CA GLN A 137 -26.91 21.63 19.30
C GLN A 137 -28.09 20.71 18.98
N THR A 138 -28.65 20.91 17.79
CA THR A 138 -29.72 20.07 17.24
C THR A 138 -29.16 18.75 16.71
N ALA A 139 -29.98 17.70 16.61
CA ALA A 139 -29.54 16.40 16.09
C ALA A 139 -28.95 16.48 14.66
N ARG A 140 -29.45 17.42 13.83
CA ARG A 140 -28.95 17.68 12.49
C ARG A 140 -27.56 18.35 12.50
N GLU A 141 -27.32 19.29 13.41
CA GLU A 141 -26.01 19.92 13.60
C GLU A 141 -24.97 18.92 14.10
N LEU A 142 -25.37 18.02 15.01
CA LEU A 142 -24.50 16.96 15.50
C LEU A 142 -24.13 15.98 14.38
N ALA A 143 -25.09 15.58 13.53
CA ALA A 143 -24.80 14.78 12.34
C ALA A 143 -23.88 15.51 11.33
N ALA A 144 -24.05 16.82 11.15
CA ALA A 144 -23.16 17.64 10.31
C ALA A 144 -21.74 17.73 10.90
N GLN A 145 -21.62 17.81 12.23
CA GLN A 145 -20.31 17.80 12.90
C GLN A 145 -19.63 16.43 12.79
N LEU A 146 -20.36 15.33 12.99
CA LEU A 146 -19.82 13.98 12.86
C LEU A 146 -19.41 13.64 11.41
N SER A 147 -20.15 14.17 10.44
CA SER A 147 -19.82 13.99 9.01
C SER A 147 -18.78 14.98 8.49
N SER A 148 -18.44 16.01 9.28
CA SER A 148 -17.42 17.01 8.95
C SER A 148 -16.06 16.37 8.71
N TYR A 149 -15.31 16.97 7.80
CA TYR A 149 -13.96 16.58 7.45
C TYR A 149 -13.03 16.55 8.67
N ALA A 150 -13.17 17.51 9.60
CA ALA A 150 -12.36 17.58 10.80
C ALA A 150 -12.55 16.35 11.70
N HIS A 151 -13.80 15.88 11.87
CA HIS A 151 -14.10 14.71 12.68
C HIS A 151 -13.63 13.41 12.02
N LYS A 152 -13.85 13.26 10.71
CA LYS A 152 -13.34 12.11 9.95
C LYS A 152 -11.81 12.04 9.97
N ARG A 153 -11.14 13.18 9.81
CA ARG A 153 -9.68 13.27 9.90
C ARG A 153 -9.17 12.91 11.30
N ALA A 154 -9.82 13.41 12.35
CA ALA A 154 -9.47 13.07 13.73
C ALA A 154 -9.64 11.56 14.02
N GLN A 155 -10.71 10.93 13.52
CA GLN A 155 -10.88 9.48 13.63
C GLN A 155 -9.79 8.71 12.87
N GLN A 156 -9.40 9.19 11.69
CA GLN A 156 -8.32 8.59 10.91
C GLN A 156 -6.96 8.73 11.61
N GLU A 157 -6.71 9.91 12.17
CA GLU A 157 -5.48 10.24 12.88
C GLU A 157 -5.36 9.54 14.24
N ALA A 158 -6.49 9.24 14.88
CA ALA A 158 -6.55 8.48 16.13
C ALA A 158 -6.14 7.01 15.97
N GLU A 159 -6.06 6.48 14.75
CA GLU A 159 -5.58 5.12 14.54
C GLU A 159 -4.06 5.02 14.85
N PRO A 160 -3.64 4.10 15.75
CA PRO A 160 -2.22 3.93 16.05
C PRO A 160 -1.47 3.37 14.85
N TRP A 161 -0.24 3.85 14.66
CA TRP A 161 0.67 3.27 13.68
C TRP A 161 1.18 1.91 14.15
N LYS A 162 1.19 0.93 13.24
CA LYS A 162 1.85 -0.35 13.44
C LYS A 162 3.16 -0.36 12.67
N ASP A 163 4.26 -0.63 13.36
CA ASP A 163 5.56 -0.75 12.70
C ASP A 163 5.64 -2.05 11.88
N LEU A 164 6.24 -1.95 10.70
CA LEU A 164 6.44 -3.05 9.78
C LEU A 164 7.92 -3.27 9.50
N THR A 165 8.30 -4.53 9.35
CA THR A 165 9.64 -4.92 8.90
C THR A 165 9.73 -4.85 7.38
N VAL A 166 10.72 -4.15 6.87
CA VAL A 166 10.97 -4.04 5.43
C VAL A 166 11.84 -5.21 4.98
N HIS A 167 11.34 -5.97 4.00
CA HIS A 167 12.14 -6.95 3.27
C HIS A 167 12.21 -6.52 1.81
N HIS A 168 13.43 -6.32 1.30
CA HIS A 168 13.68 -5.94 -0.09
C HIS A 168 13.62 -7.16 -1.03
N ALA A 169 13.63 -6.93 -2.35
CA ALA A 169 13.50 -7.98 -3.37
C ALA A 169 14.63 -9.03 -3.34
N ASP A 170 15.80 -8.67 -2.80
CA ASP A 170 16.96 -9.54 -2.58
C ASP A 170 16.85 -10.40 -1.31
N SER A 171 15.88 -10.12 -0.43
CA SER A 171 15.68 -10.86 0.83
C SER A 171 15.09 -12.25 0.60
N ARG A 172 15.51 -13.21 1.44
CA ARG A 172 14.97 -14.58 1.46
C ARG A 172 13.45 -14.60 1.69
N GLU A 173 12.93 -13.71 2.53
CA GLU A 173 11.50 -13.66 2.83
C GLU A 173 10.68 -13.18 1.64
N ALA A 174 11.20 -12.22 0.86
CA ALA A 174 10.56 -11.79 -0.38
C ALA A 174 10.54 -12.90 -1.44
N SER A 175 11.60 -13.69 -1.53
CA SER A 175 11.64 -14.87 -2.42
C SER A 175 10.65 -15.94 -1.97
N ARG A 176 10.55 -16.24 -0.67
CA ARG A 176 9.56 -17.18 -0.14
C ARG A 176 8.12 -16.77 -0.44
N LEU A 177 7.79 -15.49 -0.29
CA LEU A 177 6.45 -14.98 -0.60
C LEU A 177 6.14 -15.10 -2.10
N ARG A 178 7.08 -14.76 -2.98
CA ARG A 178 6.93 -14.97 -4.44
C ARG A 178 6.77 -16.43 -4.78
N ASP A 179 7.60 -17.29 -4.19
CA ASP A 179 7.51 -18.74 -4.38
C ASP A 179 6.20 -19.29 -3.87
N SER A 180 5.62 -18.74 -2.80
CA SER A 180 4.28 -19.13 -2.30
C SER A 180 3.17 -18.83 -3.30
N ILE A 181 3.33 -17.81 -4.16
CA ILE A 181 2.35 -17.50 -5.21
C ILE A 181 2.49 -18.51 -6.36
N THR A 182 3.71 -18.95 -6.68
CA THR A 182 3.95 -19.89 -7.80
C THR A 182 3.87 -21.36 -7.42
N ASN A 183 4.12 -21.70 -6.15
CA ASN A 183 4.09 -23.05 -5.64
C ASN A 183 2.71 -23.32 -5.04
N LEU A 184 1.73 -23.57 -5.90
CA LEU A 184 0.61 -24.36 -5.42
C LEU A 184 1.16 -25.76 -5.12
N LYS A 185 1.15 -26.10 -3.82
CA LYS A 185 1.22 -27.49 -3.36
C LYS A 185 0.34 -28.29 -4.32
N LYS A 186 0.89 -29.38 -4.86
CA LYS A 186 0.11 -30.55 -5.28
C LYS A 186 -0.89 -30.82 -4.16
N LYS A 187 -2.10 -30.28 -4.23
CA LYS A 187 -3.21 -30.76 -3.42
C LYS A 187 -3.44 -32.13 -3.98
N LYS A 188 -2.80 -33.10 -3.32
CA LYS A 188 -2.96 -34.53 -3.50
C LYS A 188 -4.44 -34.76 -3.76
N THR A 189 -4.76 -35.20 -4.97
CA THR A 189 -5.95 -35.98 -5.26
C THR A 189 -5.91 -37.20 -4.33
N ALA A 190 -6.41 -37.00 -3.13
CA ALA A 190 -6.70 -38.03 -2.14
C ALA A 190 -8.20 -37.92 -1.82
N ALA A 191 -8.99 -38.05 -2.87
CA ALA A 191 -10.41 -38.32 -2.83
C ALA A 191 -10.73 -38.95 -4.20
N VAL A 192 -11.43 -40.09 -4.20
CA VAL A 192 -11.69 -40.99 -5.33
C VAL A 192 -10.61 -42.06 -5.56
N MET A 193 -10.58 -43.05 -4.66
CA MET A 193 -10.59 -44.48 -5.01
C MET A 193 -10.62 -45.29 -3.71
N ASP A 194 -11.82 -45.46 -3.16
CA ASP A 194 -12.18 -46.70 -2.48
C ASP A 194 -13.55 -47.06 -3.04
N CYS A 195 -13.52 -47.85 -4.12
CA CYS A 195 -14.68 -48.46 -4.73
C CYS A 195 -15.06 -49.68 -3.89
N SER A 196 -16.34 -49.77 -3.54
CA SER A 196 -17.00 -51.02 -3.20
C SER A 196 -16.68 -52.10 -4.24
N ASP A 197 -16.34 -53.31 -3.79
CA ASP A 197 -16.74 -54.62 -4.35
C ASP A 197 -16.00 -55.75 -3.58
N ASP A 198 -16.67 -56.34 -2.58
CA ASP A 198 -17.07 -57.78 -2.44
C ASP A 198 -17.47 -58.08 -0.98
#